data_AF-A0A7R8WUF5-F1
#
_entry.id   AF-A0A7R8WUF5-F1
#
_cell.length_a   1.000
_cell.length_b   1.000
_cell.length_c   1.000
_cell.angle_alpha   90.00
_cell.angle_beta   90.00
_cell.angle_gamma   90.00
#
_symmetry.space_group_name_H-M   'P 1'
#
loop_
_entity.id
_entity.type
_entity.pdbx_description
1 polymer ?
#
loop_
_entity_poly.entity_id
_entity_poly.type
_entity_poly.pdbx_seq_one_letter_code
_entity_poly.pdbx_strand_id
1 'polypeptide(L)'
;AEVQQNGQQQAEDRPEEEEQKKEVKDSANGPAPMETGDAEADKKQQDSAKLKMIAADRHEKERIDARNAVEEYTYEMRGKLSEEFSPFISDVDKEKFTRVLHETENWLYEEGEDCMKSVYVDRLQSLK
;
A
#
# COMPACT_ATOMS: atom_id res chain seq x y z
N ALA A 1 21.97 -7.78 -45.53
CA ALA A 1 21.26 -8.35 -44.38
C ALA A 1 20.70 -7.16 -43.59
N GLU A 2 19.55 -6.59 -43.95
CA GLU A 2 18.19 -7.19 -43.97
C GLU A 2 17.81 -7.60 -42.53
N VAL A 3 17.24 -6.67 -41.76
CA VAL A 3 15.79 -6.42 -41.52
C VAL A 3 15.13 -7.47 -40.62
N GLN A 4 14.67 -7.01 -39.45
CA GLN A 4 13.43 -7.36 -38.70
C GLN A 4 13.66 -6.91 -37.24
N GLN A 5 13.18 -5.75 -36.77
CA GLN A 5 11.78 -5.38 -36.51
C GLN A 5 10.90 -6.58 -36.14
N ASN A 6 10.60 -6.71 -34.85
CA ASN A 6 9.39 -7.37 -34.39
C ASN A 6 8.85 -6.62 -33.18
N GLY A 7 7.87 -5.76 -33.44
CA GLY A 7 6.91 -5.29 -32.45
C GLY A 7 5.73 -6.25 -32.37
N GLN A 8 5.11 -6.31 -31.19
CA GLN A 8 3.79 -6.89 -30.87
C GLN A 8 3.60 -6.52 -29.39
N GLN A 9 2.95 -5.41 -28.99
CA GLN A 9 1.51 -5.13 -29.09
C GLN A 9 0.66 -6.38 -28.90
N GLN A 10 0.26 -6.61 -27.64
CA GLN A 10 -0.77 -7.58 -27.30
C GLN A 10 -2.00 -6.81 -26.82
N ALA A 11 -3.12 -7.18 -27.44
CA ALA A 11 -4.35 -6.46 -27.56
C ALA A 11 -5.19 -6.44 -26.27
N GLU A 12 -6.00 -5.38 -26.20
CA GLU A 12 -7.16 -5.21 -25.33
C GLU A 12 -8.12 -6.39 -25.47
N ASP A 13 -8.52 -6.98 -24.33
CA ASP A 13 -9.63 -7.93 -24.25
C ASP A 13 -10.82 -7.19 -23.59
N ARG A 14 -11.77 -6.78 -24.43
CA ARG A 14 -13.06 -6.23 -24.06
C ARG A 14 -14.11 -7.18 -24.65
N PRO A 15 -14.95 -7.84 -23.84
CA PRO A 15 -16.02 -8.67 -24.41
C PRO A 15 -17.16 -7.77 -24.89
N GLU A 16 -17.35 -7.70 -26.21
CA GLU A 16 -18.62 -7.34 -26.86
C GLU A 16 -19.62 -8.48 -26.65
N GLU A 17 -20.75 -8.21 -26.01
CA GLU A 17 -21.89 -9.13 -25.96
C GLU A 17 -22.97 -8.68 -26.95
N GLU A 18 -23.35 -9.63 -27.82
CA GLU A 18 -24.30 -9.55 -28.92
C GLU A 18 -25.71 -9.07 -28.53
N GLU A 19 -26.23 -8.09 -29.27
CA GLU A 19 -27.65 -7.74 -29.32
C GLU A 19 -28.49 -8.86 -29.98
N GLN A 20 -29.41 -9.48 -29.23
CA GLN A 20 -30.50 -10.27 -29.81
C GLN A 20 -31.81 -9.46 -29.85
N LYS A 21 -32.21 -9.06 -31.05
CA LYS A 21 -33.55 -8.51 -31.34
C LYS A 21 -34.63 -9.60 -31.24
N LYS A 22 -35.72 -9.31 -30.54
CA LYS A 22 -37.01 -10.02 -30.70
C LYS A 22 -38.14 -9.03 -31.00
N GLU A 23 -38.89 -9.33 -32.06
CA GLU A 23 -40.06 -8.59 -32.54
C GLU A 23 -41.35 -8.94 -31.75
N VAL A 24 -41.93 -7.89 -31.17
CA VAL A 24 -43.33 -7.43 -30.98
C VAL A 24 -44.52 -8.44 -30.99
N LYS A 25 -45.39 -8.35 -29.96
CA LYS A 25 -46.86 -8.29 -30.14
C LYS A 25 -47.65 -7.70 -28.94
N ASP A 26 -48.41 -6.64 -29.25
CA ASP A 26 -49.64 -6.05 -28.67
C ASP A 26 -49.98 -6.01 -27.16
N SER A 27 -50.26 -4.76 -26.75
CA SER A 27 -51.41 -4.29 -25.95
C SER A 27 -51.68 -4.83 -24.53
N ALA A 28 -51.20 -4.07 -23.53
CA ALA A 28 -52.00 -3.62 -22.38
C ALA A 28 -51.24 -2.50 -21.63
N ASN A 29 -51.80 -1.29 -21.62
CA ASN A 29 -51.27 -0.15 -20.89
C ASN A 29 -51.61 -0.31 -19.39
N GLY A 30 -50.70 -0.91 -18.63
CA GLY A 30 -50.71 -0.94 -17.16
C GLY A 30 -49.58 -0.05 -16.62
N PRO A 31 -49.74 0.60 -15.45
CA PRO A 31 -48.70 1.48 -14.91
C PRO A 31 -47.39 0.70 -14.73
N ALA A 32 -46.31 1.25 -15.29
CA ALA A 32 -44.98 0.67 -15.26
C ALA A 32 -44.52 0.32 -13.83
N PRO A 33 -43.81 -0.80 -13.62
CA PRO A 33 -43.14 -1.04 -12.36
C PRO A 33 -42.11 0.08 -12.15
N MET A 34 -42.19 0.72 -10.99
CA MET A 34 -41.25 1.74 -10.55
C MET A 34 -39.87 1.07 -10.41
N GLU A 35 -38.97 1.31 -11.36
CA GLU A 35 -37.59 0.84 -11.31
C GLU A 35 -36.95 1.31 -10.01
N THR A 36 -36.69 0.34 -9.13
CA THR A 36 -36.00 0.50 -7.84
C THR A 36 -34.61 -0.14 -7.88
N GLY A 37 -34.14 -0.57 -9.07
CA GLY A 37 -32.88 -1.28 -9.26
C GLY A 37 -31.63 -0.43 -9.06
N ASP A 38 -31.68 0.86 -9.37
CA ASP A 38 -30.51 1.74 -9.28
C ASP A 38 -30.09 2.08 -7.83
N ALA A 39 -31.05 2.13 -6.91
CA ALA A 39 -30.79 2.53 -5.53
C ALA A 39 -29.96 1.50 -4.74
N GLU A 40 -30.16 0.20 -5.01
CA GLU A 40 -29.37 -0.86 -4.37
C GLU A 40 -27.96 -0.98 -4.97
N ALA A 41 -27.82 -0.77 -6.28
CA ALA A 41 -26.51 -0.75 -6.95
C ALA A 41 -25.65 0.44 -6.49
N ASP A 42 -26.24 1.63 -6.39
CA ASP A 42 -25.58 2.85 -5.90
C ASP A 42 -25.13 2.70 -4.44
N LYS A 43 -26.00 2.15 -3.59
CA LYS A 43 -25.66 1.86 -2.18
C LYS A 43 -24.50 0.86 -2.06
N LYS A 44 -24.52 -0.23 -2.82
CA LYS A 44 -23.45 -1.24 -2.81
C LYS A 44 -22.12 -0.66 -3.32
N GLN A 45 -22.18 0.19 -4.35
CA GLN A 45 -21.01 0.91 -4.85
C GLN A 45 -20.45 1.85 -3.77
N GLN A 46 -21.32 2.60 -3.08
CA GLN A 46 -20.94 3.50 -2.00
C GLN A 46 -20.31 2.75 -0.80
N ASP A 47 -20.87 1.61 -0.41
CA ASP A 47 -20.32 0.77 0.66
C ASP A 47 -18.95 0.19 0.28
N SER A 48 -18.77 -0.21 -0.98
CA SER A 48 -17.47 -0.68 -1.48
C SER A 48 -16.41 0.42 -1.48
N ALA A 49 -16.79 1.66 -1.81
CA ALA A 49 -15.88 2.81 -1.79
C ALA A 49 -15.45 3.16 -0.37
N LYS A 50 -16.37 3.12 0.60
CA LYS A 50 -16.06 3.32 2.03
C LYS A 50 -15.08 2.27 2.55
N LEU A 51 -15.29 1.00 2.22
CA LEU A 51 -14.38 -0.08 2.65
C LEU A 51 -12.97 0.10 2.07
N LYS A 52 -12.85 0.52 0.81
CA LYS A 52 -11.56 0.83 0.18
C LYS A 52 -10.84 1.98 0.89
N MET A 53 -11.58 3.04 1.22
CA MET A 53 -11.05 4.19 1.95
C MET A 53 -10.57 3.78 3.36
N ILE A 54 -11.38 3.02 4.11
CA ILE A 54 -11.00 2.51 5.44
C ILE A 54 -9.74 1.64 5.36
N ALA A 55 -9.64 0.78 4.34
CA ALA A 55 -8.47 -0.05 4.14
C ALA A 55 -7.23 0.79 3.81
N ALA A 56 -7.35 1.79 2.93
CA ALA A 56 -6.27 2.70 2.59
C ALA A 56 -5.77 3.48 3.82
N ASP A 57 -6.68 4.05 4.60
CA ASP A 57 -6.35 4.77 5.85
C ASP A 57 -5.61 3.85 6.83
N ARG A 58 -6.05 2.60 6.95
CA ARG A 58 -5.39 1.61 7.79
C ARG A 58 -3.98 1.28 7.28
N HIS A 59 -3.81 1.04 5.98
CA HIS A 59 -2.51 0.72 5.39
C HIS A 59 -1.52 1.88 5.58
N GLU A 60 -1.99 3.11 5.38
CA GLU A 60 -1.17 4.30 5.57
C GLU A 60 -0.79 4.50 7.03
N LYS A 61 -1.74 4.33 7.95
CA LYS A 61 -1.45 4.36 9.38
C LYS A 61 -0.38 3.32 9.75
N GLU A 62 -0.53 2.08 9.31
CA GLU A 62 0.43 1.02 9.61
C GLU A 62 1.82 1.29 9.02
N ARG A 63 1.91 2.00 7.89
CA ARG A 63 3.17 2.45 7.28
C ARG A 63 3.84 3.53 8.13
N ILE A 64 3.07 4.54 8.54
CA ILE A 64 3.54 5.63 9.41
C ILE A 64 3.99 5.08 10.77
N ASP A 65 3.20 4.19 11.37
CA ASP A 65 3.54 3.54 12.65
C ASP A 65 4.86 2.76 12.54
N ALA A 66 5.09 2.05 11.43
CA ALA A 66 6.34 1.32 11.20
C ALA A 66 7.55 2.26 11.03
N ARG A 67 7.39 3.38 10.32
CA ARG A 67 8.44 4.40 10.19
C ARG A 67 8.78 5.01 11.56
N ASN A 68 7.76 5.42 12.31
CA ASN A 68 7.92 6.00 13.64
C ASN A 68 8.58 5.00 14.61
N ALA A 69 8.29 3.70 14.49
CA ALA A 69 8.95 2.68 15.30
C ALA A 69 10.45 2.56 15.02
N VAL A 70 10.90 2.75 13.77
CA VAL A 70 12.34 2.81 13.43
C VAL A 70 12.97 4.06 14.04
N GLU A 71 12.31 5.20 13.92
CA GLU A 71 12.76 6.48 14.46
C GLU A 71 12.90 6.42 15.99
N GLU A 72 11.85 5.98 16.69
CA GLU A 72 11.83 5.83 18.14
C GLU A 72 12.92 4.86 18.62
N TYR A 73 13.05 3.70 17.98
CA TYR A 73 14.10 2.74 18.33
C TYR A 73 15.50 3.32 18.13
N THR A 74 15.70 4.11 17.07
CA THR A 74 16.99 4.76 16.80
C THR A 74 17.37 5.75 17.90
N TYR A 75 16.41 6.56 18.36
CA TYR A 75 16.63 7.49 19.47
C TYR A 75 16.81 6.77 20.81
N GLU A 76 15.96 5.79 21.11
CA GLU A 76 16.00 5.02 22.35
C GLU A 76 17.34 4.28 22.51
N MET A 77 17.79 3.57 21.46
CA MET A 77 19.01 2.79 21.52
C MET A 77 20.27 3.64 21.69
N ARG A 78 20.32 4.85 21.11
CA ARG A 78 21.44 5.78 21.35
C ARG A 78 21.58 6.17 22.81
N GLY A 79 20.45 6.43 23.48
CA GLY A 79 20.42 6.68 24.92
C GLY A 79 20.89 5.46 25.71
N LYS A 80 20.32 4.29 25.43
CA LYS A 80 20.67 3.04 26.11
C LYS A 80 22.14 2.64 25.94
N LEU A 81 22.74 2.83 24.76
CA LEU A 81 24.17 2.56 24.55
C LEU A 81 25.09 3.44 25.39
N SER A 82 24.64 4.65 25.72
CA SER A 82 25.43 5.60 26.50
C SER A 82 25.26 5.38 28.00
N GLU A 83 24.09 4.90 28.42
CA GLU A 83 23.71 4.72 29.82
C GLU A 83 23.65 3.24 30.21
N GLU A 84 22.57 2.55 29.86
CA GLU A 84 22.22 1.20 30.33
C GLU A 84 23.21 0.11 29.86
N PHE A 85 23.63 0.17 28.59
CA PHE A 85 24.50 -0.83 27.99
C PHE A 85 25.99 -0.49 28.07
N SER A 86 26.33 0.72 28.51
CA SER A 86 27.71 1.19 28.65
C SER A 86 28.66 0.20 29.37
N PRO A 87 28.27 -0.47 30.49
CA PRO A 87 29.15 -1.44 31.14
C PRO A 87 29.15 -2.84 30.51
N PHE A 88 28.24 -3.13 29.58
CA PHE A 88 28.04 -4.47 28.99
C PHE A 88 28.53 -4.59 27.55
N ILE A 89 28.73 -3.47 26.86
CA ILE A 89 29.16 -3.43 25.46
C ILE A 89 30.64 -3.03 25.35
N SER A 90 31.35 -3.58 24.37
CA SER A 90 32.71 -3.14 24.04
C SER A 90 32.67 -1.78 23.34
N ASP A 91 33.72 -0.97 23.49
CA ASP A 91 33.83 0.34 22.79
C ASP A 91 33.72 0.17 21.27
N VAL A 92 34.32 -0.91 20.75
CA VAL A 92 34.31 -1.24 19.32
C VAL A 92 32.88 -1.54 18.83
N ASP A 93 32.13 -2.34 19.57
CA ASP A 93 30.76 -2.71 19.14
C ASP A 93 29.77 -1.56 19.39
N LYS A 94 30.01 -0.74 20.43
CA LYS A 94 29.28 0.50 20.65
C LYS A 94 29.45 1.48 19.50
N GLU A 95 30.68 1.70 19.04
CA GLU A 95 30.97 2.60 17.91
C GLU A 95 30.34 2.07 16.61
N LYS A 96 30.49 0.78 16.31
CA LYS A 96 29.86 0.14 15.15
C LYS A 96 28.34 0.33 15.17
N PHE A 97 27.69 0.00 16.29
CA PHE A 97 26.24 0.06 16.37
C PHE A 97 25.73 1.51 16.35
N THR A 98 26.44 2.44 16.99
CA THR A 98 26.16 3.88 16.89
C THR A 98 26.22 4.36 15.44
N ARG A 99 27.19 3.88 14.65
CA ARG A 99 27.28 4.21 13.22
C ARG A 99 26.07 3.68 12.44
N VAL A 100 25.65 2.44 12.69
CA VAL A 100 24.46 1.84 12.06
C VAL A 100 23.19 2.63 12.41
N LEU A 101 23.05 3.09 13.66
CA LEU A 101 21.93 3.95 14.08
C LEU A 101 21.96 5.30 13.35
N HIS A 102 23.14 5.87 13.09
CA HIS A 102 23.29 7.10 12.31
C HIS A 102 23.00 6.92 10.83
N GLU A 103 23.47 5.83 10.22
CA GLU A 103 23.13 5.46 8.85
C GLU A 103 21.62 5.22 8.70
N THR A 104 20.96 4.65 9.72
CA THR A 104 19.50 4.46 9.72
C THR A 104 18.75 5.79 9.83
N GLU A 105 19.19 6.69 10.72
CA GLU A 105 18.60 8.04 10.84
C GLU A 105 18.71 8.80 9.52
N ASN A 106 19.90 8.83 8.90
CA ASN A 106 20.09 9.47 7.59
C ASN A 106 19.19 8.85 6.52
N TRP A 107 19.10 7.51 6.50
CA TRP A 107 18.23 6.81 5.57
C TRP A 107 16.75 7.21 5.74
N LEU A 108 16.25 7.38 6.97
CA LEU A 108 14.87 7.81 7.21
C LEU A 108 14.56 9.19 6.60
N TYR A 109 15.55 10.08 6.53
CA TYR A 109 15.42 11.40 5.92
C TYR A 109 15.67 11.43 4.41
N GLU A 110 16.19 10.34 3.83
CA GLU A 110 16.53 10.24 2.41
C GLU A 110 15.67 9.14 1.74
N GLU A 111 16.27 7.99 1.42
CA GLU A 111 15.62 6.88 0.71
C GLU A 111 14.40 6.30 1.46
N GLY A 112 14.37 6.46 2.78
CA GLY A 112 13.34 5.97 3.67
C GLY A 112 12.12 6.88 3.80
N GLU A 113 12.03 8.02 3.12
CA GLU A 113 10.89 8.94 3.25
C GLU A 113 9.56 8.30 2.78
N ASP A 114 9.59 7.61 1.63
CA ASP A 114 8.40 7.01 1.01
C ASP A 114 8.58 5.51 0.70
N CYS A 115 8.99 4.76 1.73
CA CYS A 115 9.15 3.32 1.65
C CYS A 115 7.88 2.55 2.02
N MET A 116 7.81 1.30 1.57
CA MET A 116 6.77 0.36 1.99
C MET A 116 6.93 -0.01 3.47
N LYS A 117 5.81 -0.31 4.15
CA LYS A 117 5.80 -0.79 5.54
C LYS A 117 6.81 -1.91 5.80
N SER A 118 6.92 -2.88 4.90
CA SER A 118 7.83 -4.02 5.05
C SER A 118 9.29 -3.58 5.16
N VAL A 119 9.71 -2.55 4.43
CA VAL A 119 11.08 -2.03 4.46
C VAL A 119 11.41 -1.47 5.84
N TYR A 120 10.50 -0.70 6.45
CA TYR A 120 10.68 -0.22 7.82
C TYR A 120 10.73 -1.36 8.84
N VAL A 121 9.89 -2.38 8.67
CA VAL A 121 9.87 -3.55 9.55
C VAL A 121 11.18 -4.34 9.45
N ASP A 122 11.65 -4.64 8.24
CA ASP A 122 12.90 -5.37 8.00
C ASP A 122 14.10 -4.59 8.54
N ARG A 123 14.11 -3.26 8.35
CA ARG A 123 15.13 -2.38 8.91
C ARG A 123 15.11 -2.42 10.44
N LEU A 124 13.94 -2.29 11.07
CA LEU A 124 13.82 -2.39 12.52
C LEU A 124 14.27 -3.76 13.04
N GLN A 125 13.96 -4.84 12.33
CA GLN A 125 14.43 -6.19 12.68
C GLN A 125 15.95 -6.32 12.58
N SER A 126 16.58 -5.67 11.59
CA SER A 126 18.04 -5.68 11.45
C SER A 126 18.78 -4.95 12.59
N LEU A 127 18.07 -4.05 13.29
CA LEU A 127 18.62 -3.28 14.40
C LEU A 127 18.39 -3.95 15.77
N LYS A 128 17.44 -4.88 15.88
CA LYS A 128 17.01 -5.53 17.12
C LYS A 128 17.77 -6.81 17.45
#